data_AF-A0A058ZQU9-F1
#
_entry.id   AF-A0A058ZQU9-F1
#
_cell.length_a   1.000
_cell.length_b   1.000
_cell.length_c   1.000
_cell.angle_alpha   90.00
_cell.angle_beta   90.00
_cell.angle_gamma   90.00
#
_symmetry.space_group_name_H-M   'P 1'
#
loop_
_entity.id
_entity.type
_entity.pdbx_description
1 polymer ?
#
loop_
_entity_poly.entity_id
_entity_poly.type
_entity_poly.pdbx_seq_one_letter_code
_entity_poly.pdbx_strand_id
1 'polypeptide(L)'
;MSYVLSNGKPLLSQKATNDGHAENSPYFDGWKAYDSDPFHPTQNPSGVIQMGLAEHQLCFNLVQKWLENNPEASICTKEGVDKFRDIAIFQDYHGLP
;
A
#
# COMPACT_ATOMS: atom_id res chain seq x y z
N MET A 1 -39.56 15.68 4.46
CA MET A 1 -39.82 14.44 5.23
C MET A 1 -38.60 14.20 6.10
N SER A 2 -38.71 14.52 7.39
CA SER A 2 -37.65 14.40 8.38
C SER A 2 -37.43 12.93 8.74
N TYR A 3 -36.21 12.41 8.54
CA TYR A 3 -35.83 11.14 9.16
C TYR A 3 -35.26 11.43 10.55
N VAL A 4 -36.07 11.07 11.55
CA VAL A 4 -35.71 11.07 12.96
C VAL A 4 -34.59 10.05 13.15
N LEU A 5 -33.44 10.50 13.66
CA LEU A 5 -32.35 9.65 14.13
C LEU A 5 -32.84 8.91 15.39
N SER A 6 -33.34 7.69 15.23
CA SER A 6 -33.26 6.71 16.32
C SER A 6 -31.79 6.27 16.45
N ASN A 7 -31.39 5.76 17.61
CA ASN A 7 -30.05 5.24 17.92
C ASN A 7 -29.63 4.01 17.07
N GLY A 8 -29.82 4.06 15.75
CA GLY A 8 -29.56 3.00 14.79
C GLY A 8 -28.33 3.34 13.95
N LYS A 9 -27.43 2.36 13.82
CA LYS A 9 -26.22 2.40 12.99
C LYS A 9 -26.48 3.04 11.61
N PRO A 10 -25.51 3.78 11.05
CA PRO A 10 -25.66 4.43 9.74
C PRO A 10 -26.11 3.43 8.66
N LEU A 11 -27.02 3.85 7.78
CA LEU A 11 -27.51 3.11 6.61
C LEU A 11 -26.39 2.96 5.57
N LEU A 12 -25.52 1.99 5.81
CA LEU A 12 -24.40 1.65 4.94
C LEU A 12 -24.75 0.44 4.05
N SER A 13 -24.04 0.30 2.93
CA SER A 13 -24.22 -0.85 2.04
C SER A 13 -23.75 -2.14 2.73
N GLN A 14 -24.29 -3.29 2.32
CA GLN A 14 -23.85 -4.59 2.86
C GLN A 14 -22.35 -4.83 2.69
N LYS A 15 -21.75 -4.35 1.60
CA LYS A 15 -20.30 -4.45 1.37
C LYS A 15 -19.48 -3.62 2.37
N ALA A 16 -20.03 -2.50 2.85
CA ALA A 16 -19.37 -1.65 3.84
C ALA A 16 -19.57 -2.15 5.28
N THR A 17 -20.62 -2.95 5.54
CA THR A 17 -20.95 -3.45 6.89
C THR A 17 -20.67 -4.92 7.09
N ASN A 18 -20.26 -5.66 6.06
CA ASN A 18 -19.92 -7.07 6.20
C ASN A 18 -18.47 -7.23 6.66
N ASP A 19 -18.17 -8.29 7.40
CA ASP A 19 -16.83 -8.62 7.88
C ASP A 19 -15.95 -9.24 6.77
N GLY A 20 -16.12 -8.78 5.52
CA GLY A 20 -15.45 -9.33 4.34
C GLY A 20 -13.93 -9.15 4.34
N HIS A 21 -13.41 -8.24 5.17
CA HIS A 21 -11.98 -8.05 5.39
C HIS A 21 -11.32 -9.25 6.11
N ALA A 22 -12.11 -10.13 6.74
CA ALA A 22 -11.68 -11.38 7.33
C ALA A 22 -10.51 -11.26 8.33
N GLU A 23 -10.19 -10.07 8.84
CA GLU A 23 -9.14 -9.83 9.83
C GLU A 23 -9.32 -10.63 11.13
N ASN A 24 -10.56 -11.00 11.44
CA ASN A 24 -10.93 -11.88 12.56
C ASN A 24 -10.74 -13.38 12.26
N SER A 25 -10.34 -13.74 11.04
CA SER A 25 -10.06 -15.10 10.64
C SER A 25 -8.73 -15.60 11.25
N PRO A 26 -8.66 -16.87 11.68
CA PRO A 26 -7.43 -17.45 12.24
C PRO A 26 -6.25 -17.46 11.24
N TYR A 27 -6.51 -17.35 9.93
CA TYR A 27 -5.45 -17.25 8.93
C TYR A 27 -4.58 -15.98 9.07
N PHE A 28 -5.05 -14.95 9.78
CA PHE A 28 -4.28 -13.73 10.05
C PHE A 28 -3.49 -13.76 11.36
N ASP A 29 -3.60 -14.81 12.17
CA ASP A 29 -2.94 -14.85 13.48
C ASP A 29 -1.42 -14.79 13.36
N GLY A 30 -0.84 -15.39 12.32
CA GLY A 30 0.59 -15.27 12.03
C GLY A 30 1.01 -13.84 11.66
N TRP A 31 0.15 -13.10 10.95
CA TRP A 31 0.41 -11.70 10.60
C TRP A 31 0.35 -10.79 11.83
N LYS A 32 -0.65 -11.00 12.70
CA LYS A 32 -0.75 -10.28 13.99
C LYS A 32 0.42 -10.58 14.92
N ALA A 33 0.90 -11.83 14.93
CA ALA A 33 2.09 -12.21 15.69
C ALA A 33 3.33 -11.46 15.19
N TYR A 34 3.53 -11.39 13.86
CA TYR A 34 4.59 -10.56 13.27
C TYR A 34 4.45 -9.08 13.60
N ASP A 35 3.26 -8.49 13.45
CA ASP A 35 3.03 -7.06 13.70
C ASP A 35 3.26 -6.67 15.17
N SER A 36 2.97 -7.58 16.10
CA SER A 36 3.14 -7.34 17.55
C SER A 36 4.56 -7.60 18.06
N ASP A 37 5.32 -8.49 17.42
CA ASP A 37 6.68 -8.87 17.82
C ASP A 37 7.60 -9.03 16.60
N PRO A 38 7.87 -7.96 15.83
CA PRO A 38 8.66 -8.07 14.61
C PRO A 38 10.13 -8.31 14.93
N PHE A 39 10.75 -9.23 14.19
CA PHE A 39 12.20 -9.43 14.24
C PHE A 39 12.95 -8.16 13.85
N HIS A 40 13.96 -7.81 14.64
CA HIS A 40 14.95 -6.79 14.29
C HIS A 40 16.35 -7.27 14.72
N PRO A 41 17.38 -7.22 13.85
CA PRO A 41 18.67 -7.87 14.11
C PRO A 41 19.38 -7.42 15.39
N THR A 42 19.22 -6.16 15.79
CA THR A 42 19.80 -5.62 17.03
C THR A 42 18.79 -5.37 18.14
N GLN A 43 17.64 -4.77 17.82
CA GLN A 43 16.63 -4.35 18.80
C GLN A 43 15.74 -5.50 19.29
N ASN A 44 15.46 -6.48 18.43
CA ASN A 44 14.59 -7.61 18.75
C ASN A 44 14.98 -8.88 17.98
N PRO A 45 16.13 -9.49 18.29
CA PRO A 45 16.63 -10.66 17.56
C PRO A 45 15.79 -11.92 17.80
N SER A 46 14.88 -11.91 18.78
CA SER A 46 13.99 -13.02 19.10
C SER A 46 12.59 -12.86 18.50
N GLY A 47 12.30 -11.73 17.84
CA GLY A 47 11.01 -11.48 17.21
C GLY A 47 10.74 -12.40 16.02
N VAL A 48 9.50 -12.33 15.52
CA VAL A 48 9.00 -13.11 14.39
C VAL A 48 9.61 -12.60 13.08
N ILE A 49 10.19 -13.51 12.31
CA ILE A 49 10.72 -13.22 10.97
C ILE A 49 9.60 -13.31 9.94
N GLN A 50 9.45 -12.26 9.12
CA GLN A 50 8.44 -12.25 8.06
C GLN A 50 8.85 -13.15 6.90
N MET A 51 8.08 -14.23 6.69
CA MET A 51 8.25 -15.17 5.57
C MET A 51 6.95 -15.38 4.78
N GLY A 52 5.86 -14.68 5.13
CA GLY A 52 4.55 -14.84 4.51
C GLY A 52 4.25 -13.82 3.40
N LEU A 53 5.08 -12.78 3.23
CA LEU A 53 4.92 -11.78 2.18
C LEU A 53 5.70 -12.17 0.93
N ALA A 54 5.01 -12.30 -0.21
CA ALA A 54 5.65 -12.51 -1.50
C ALA A 54 6.18 -11.17 -2.07
N GLU A 55 7.30 -10.68 -1.50
CA GLU A 55 7.97 -9.44 -1.91
C GLU A 55 9.38 -9.72 -2.46
N HIS A 56 9.81 -8.96 -3.48
CA HIS A 56 11.10 -9.14 -4.13
C HIS A 56 12.01 -7.90 -3.95
N GLN A 57 12.89 -7.95 -2.94
CA GLN A 57 13.80 -6.84 -2.61
C GLN A 57 15.22 -6.95 -3.22
N LEU A 58 15.53 -8.05 -3.93
CA LEU A 58 16.91 -8.38 -4.31
C LEU A 58 17.58 -7.39 -5.29
N CYS A 59 16.79 -6.64 -6.05
CA CYS A 59 17.30 -5.82 -7.17
C CYS A 59 17.04 -4.32 -6.99
N PHE A 60 16.66 -3.85 -5.80
CA PHE A 60 16.34 -2.44 -5.58
C PHE A 60 17.53 -1.51 -5.85
N ASN A 61 18.75 -1.96 -5.56
CA ASN A 61 19.97 -1.22 -5.88
C ASN A 61 20.13 -0.94 -7.38
N LEU A 62 19.71 -1.86 -8.26
CA LEU A 62 19.79 -1.67 -9.71
C LEU A 62 18.81 -0.59 -10.17
N VAL A 63 17.56 -0.66 -9.69
CA VAL A 63 16.52 0.32 -10.01
C VAL A 63 16.88 1.70 -9.46
N GLN A 64 17.35 1.77 -8.21
CA GLN A 64 17.78 3.03 -7.60
C GLN A 64 18.93 3.67 -8.39
N LYS A 65 19.97 2.89 -8.70
CA LYS A 65 21.11 3.39 -9.50
C LYS A 65 20.65 3.88 -10.88
N TRP A 66 19.70 3.18 -11.52
CA TRP A 66 19.16 3.64 -12.79
C TRP A 66 18.43 4.99 -12.62
N LEU A 67 17.58 5.14 -11.60
CA LEU A 67 16.88 6.41 -11.35
C LEU A 67 17.83 7.58 -11.08
N GLU A 68 18.90 7.37 -10.30
CA GLU A 68 19.93 8.38 -10.03
C GLU A 68 20.66 8.85 -11.30
N ASN A 69 20.81 7.95 -12.30
CA ASN A 69 21.47 8.26 -13.57
C ASN A 69 20.53 8.79 -14.66
N ASN A 70 19.20 8.72 -14.45
CA ASN A 70 18.19 9.14 -15.43
C ASN A 70 17.12 10.04 -14.76
N PRO A 71 17.51 11.21 -14.22
CA PRO A 71 16.60 12.07 -13.47
C PRO A 71 15.38 12.51 -14.29
N GLU A 72 15.52 12.69 -15.61
CA GLU A 72 14.45 13.10 -16.53
C GLU A 72 13.31 12.06 -16.67
N ALA A 73 13.52 10.82 -16.22
CA ALA A 73 12.51 9.78 -16.22
C ALA A 73 11.45 9.97 -15.11
N SER A 74 11.73 10.80 -14.12
CA SER A 74 10.82 11.06 -12.99
C SER A 74 10.25 12.46 -13.05
N ILE A 75 8.91 12.58 -12.95
CA ILE A 75 8.22 13.88 -12.86
C ILE A 75 8.50 14.62 -11.55
N CYS A 76 9.18 13.97 -10.60
CA CYS A 76 9.53 14.54 -9.29
C CYS A 76 10.95 15.13 -9.26
N THR A 77 11.65 15.23 -10.40
CA THR A 77 12.97 15.84 -10.53
C THR A 77 12.90 17.16 -11.28
N LYS A 78 13.96 17.97 -11.23
CA LYS A 78 14.00 19.24 -11.97
C LYS A 78 14.03 19.01 -13.48
N GLU A 79 14.60 17.89 -13.91
CA GLU A 79 14.83 17.49 -15.29
C GLU A 79 13.59 16.85 -15.94
N GLY A 80 12.64 16.35 -15.15
CA GLY A 80 11.41 15.70 -15.66
C GLY A 80 10.09 16.40 -15.30
N VAL A 81 10.12 17.48 -14.50
CA VAL A 81 8.90 18.16 -14.02
C VAL A 81 8.08 18.81 -15.15
N ASP A 82 8.70 19.14 -16.28
CA ASP A 82 8.02 19.69 -17.45
C ASP A 82 6.95 18.73 -18.01
N LYS A 83 7.16 17.42 -17.87
CA LYS A 83 6.20 16.36 -18.24
C LYS A 83 5.00 16.26 -17.30
N PHE A 84 5.00 16.94 -16.15
CA PHE A 84 3.92 16.84 -15.15
C PHE A 84 2.55 17.13 -15.75
N ARG A 85 2.44 18.18 -16.58
CA ARG A 85 1.15 18.59 -17.17
C ARG A 85 0.55 17.50 -18.06
N ASP A 86 1.39 16.74 -18.75
CA ASP A 86 0.97 15.68 -19.67
C ASP A 86 0.53 14.42 -18.90
N ILE A 87 1.18 14.13 -17.77
CA ILE A 87 0.89 12.96 -16.95
C ILE A 87 -0.27 13.18 -15.96
N ALA A 88 -0.40 14.38 -15.39
CA ALA A 88 -1.33 14.65 -14.27
C ALA A 88 -2.81 14.44 -14.60
N ILE A 89 -3.18 14.61 -15.87
CA ILE A 89 -4.57 14.43 -16.37
C ILE A 89 -4.70 13.24 -17.31
N PHE A 90 -3.65 12.41 -17.42
CA PHE A 90 -3.68 11.23 -18.27
C PHE A 90 -4.74 10.24 -17.73
N GLN A 91 -5.65 9.84 -18.60
CA GLN A 91 -6.84 9.05 -18.21
C GLN A 91 -7.19 7.94 -19.21
N ASP A 92 -6.35 7.71 -20.23
CA ASP A 92 -6.61 6.63 -21.18
C ASP A 92 -6.47 5.28 -20.48
N TYR A 93 -7.50 4.45 -20.60
CA TYR A 93 -7.55 3.14 -19.97
C TYR A 93 -6.64 2.11 -20.66
N HIS A 94 -6.10 2.42 -21.85
CA HIS A 94 -5.09 1.58 -22.50
C HIS A 94 -3.67 1.78 -21.94
N GLY A 95 -3.43 2.83 -21.15
CA GLY A 95 -2.11 3.18 -20.62
C GLY A 95 -1.35 4.19 -21.49
N LEU A 96 -0.20 4.65 -20.99
CA LEU A 96 0.69 5.58 -21.71
C LEU A 96 1.18 4.95 -23.02
N PRO A 97 1.30 5.73 -24.11
CA PRO A 97 1.78 5.25 -25.41
C PRO A 97 3.25 4.82 -25.40
#